data_AF-A0AAP5IGT5-F1
#
_entry.id   AF-A0AAP5IGT5-F1
#
_cell.length_a   1.000
_cell.length_b   1.000
_cell.length_c   1.000
_cell.angle_alpha   90.00
_cell.angle_beta   90.00
_cell.angle_gamma   90.00
#
_symmetry.space_group_name_H-M   'P 1'
#
loop_
_entity.id
_entity.type
_entity.pdbx_description
1 polymer ?
#
loop_
_entity_poly.entity_id
_entity_poly.type
_entity_poly.pdbx_seq_one_letter_code
_entity_poly.pdbx_strand_id
1 'polypeptide(L)'
;MRSLQHNDTVFAEFLAKIDPEIADTFTDEQLDAIKEAFGSRSWNRHPIDVRVSVPIPGIPFYLVLLAGSERRSKQRLRSEKGLYPLWTPSNIIFMIGFIIVLSVSGLTTLSFVFSSLSYTYNSSPHPASIPWLENKSDCQHTGRIWEHGKCWDYEHNPMF
;
A
#
# COMPACT_ATOMS: atom_id res chain seq x y z
N MET A 1 30.96 -16.87 -2.06
CA MET A 1 31.97 -16.07 -1.30
C MET A 1 31.34 -15.11 -0.29
N ARG A 2 30.34 -14.27 -0.64
CA ARG A 2 29.70 -13.34 0.32
C ARG A 2 29.02 -13.97 1.56
N SER A 3 28.48 -15.20 1.49
CA SER A 3 27.80 -15.80 2.66
C SER A 3 28.76 -16.42 3.69
N LEU A 4 29.92 -16.93 3.26
CA LEU A 4 30.94 -17.48 4.17
C LEU A 4 31.58 -16.34 4.99
N GLN A 5 31.94 -15.25 4.32
CA GLN A 5 32.53 -14.08 4.96
C GLN A 5 31.55 -13.39 5.95
N HIS A 6 30.24 -13.41 5.67
CA HIS A 6 29.23 -12.89 6.59
C HIS A 6 29.11 -13.74 7.86
N ASN A 7 29.11 -15.07 7.72
CA ASN A 7 29.06 -15.97 8.88
C ASN A 7 30.30 -15.83 9.77
N ASP A 8 31.48 -15.65 9.19
CA ASP A 8 32.72 -15.42 9.94
C ASP A 8 32.66 -14.11 10.75
N THR A 9 32.15 -13.02 10.16
CA THR A 9 32.00 -11.74 10.88
C THR A 9 30.98 -11.80 12.02
N VAL A 10 29.84 -12.46 11.80
CA VAL A 10 28.78 -12.61 12.82
C VAL A 10 29.25 -13.52 13.96
N PHE A 11 29.99 -14.57 13.65
CA PHE A 11 30.56 -15.48 14.64
C PHE A 11 31.60 -14.78 15.53
N ALA A 12 32.49 -13.98 14.93
CA ALA A 12 33.46 -13.18 15.68
C ALA A 12 32.79 -12.14 16.60
N GLU A 13 31.74 -11.46 16.11
CA GLU A 13 30.99 -10.49 16.92
C GLU A 13 30.19 -11.16 18.06
N PHE A 14 29.76 -12.40 17.85
CA PHE A 14 29.12 -13.22 18.90
C PHE A 14 30.12 -13.64 19.97
N LEU A 15 31.28 -14.18 19.60
CA LEU A 15 32.32 -14.56 20.55
C LEU A 15 32.81 -13.37 21.39
N ALA A 16 32.90 -12.17 20.79
CA ALA A 16 33.28 -10.94 21.50
C ALA A 16 32.28 -10.50 22.59
N LYS A 17 31.06 -11.06 22.61
CA LYS A 17 30.05 -10.81 23.66
C LYS A 17 30.10 -11.84 24.79
N ILE A 18 30.86 -12.92 24.63
CA ILE A 18 31.09 -13.93 25.66
C ILE A 18 32.21 -13.42 26.56
N ASP A 19 32.11 -13.67 27.86
CA ASP A 19 33.19 -13.37 28.79
C ASP A 19 34.48 -14.08 28.31
N PRO A 20 35.63 -13.38 28.24
CA PRO A 20 36.85 -13.94 27.67
C PRO A 20 37.34 -15.18 28.45
N GLU A 21 37.16 -15.24 29.76
CA GLU A 21 37.55 -16.42 30.55
C GLU A 21 36.69 -17.64 30.21
N ILE A 22 35.43 -17.43 29.82
CA ILE A 22 34.52 -18.50 29.38
C ILE A 22 34.79 -18.87 27.92
N ALA A 23 35.01 -17.88 27.05
CA ALA A 23 35.28 -18.11 25.63
C ALA A 23 36.54 -18.98 25.42
N ASP A 24 37.57 -18.78 26.24
CA ASP A 24 38.81 -19.56 26.22
C ASP A 24 38.62 -21.01 26.71
N THR A 25 37.49 -21.36 27.34
CA THR A 25 37.19 -22.75 27.73
C THR A 25 36.64 -23.59 26.58
N PHE A 26 36.28 -22.98 25.46
CA PHE A 26 35.72 -23.71 24.32
C PHE A 26 36.80 -24.48 23.57
N THR A 27 36.53 -25.75 23.28
CA THR A 27 37.39 -26.55 22.41
C THR A 27 37.17 -26.19 20.94
N ASP A 28 38.14 -26.46 20.08
CA ASP A 28 38.02 -26.24 18.63
C ASP A 28 36.80 -26.97 18.04
N GLU A 29 36.51 -28.19 18.52
CA GLU A 29 35.34 -28.99 18.11
C GLU A 29 34.02 -28.32 18.52
N GLN A 30 33.98 -27.68 19.69
CA GLN A 30 32.81 -26.92 20.14
C GLN A 30 32.63 -25.64 19.33
N LEU A 31 33.73 -24.93 19.04
CA LEU A 31 33.71 -23.74 18.20
C LEU A 31 33.22 -24.06 16.79
N ASP A 32 33.68 -25.15 16.19
CA ASP A 32 33.25 -25.62 14.89
C ASP A 32 31.76 -26.02 14.88
N ALA A 33 31.31 -26.77 15.89
CA ALA A 33 29.90 -27.15 16.02
C ALA A 33 28.98 -25.92 16.20
N ILE A 34 29.41 -24.93 16.98
CA ILE A 34 28.69 -23.67 17.15
C ILE A 34 28.66 -22.91 15.81
N LYS A 35 29.82 -22.78 15.13
CA LYS A 35 29.93 -22.11 13.83
C LYS A 35 29.05 -22.74 12.76
N GLU A 36 28.97 -24.07 12.72
CA GLU A 36 28.07 -24.81 11.83
C GLU A 36 26.59 -24.55 12.18
N ALA A 37 26.25 -24.49 13.46
CA ALA A 37 24.91 -24.13 13.91
C ALA A 37 24.49 -22.71 13.48
N PHE A 38 25.43 -21.76 13.39
CA PHE A 38 25.20 -20.44 12.79
C PHE A 38 24.96 -20.53 11.27
N GLY A 39 25.69 -21.40 10.56
CA GLY A 39 25.56 -21.60 9.11
C GLY A 39 24.25 -22.23 8.66
N SER A 40 23.64 -23.08 9.50
CA SER A 40 22.33 -23.70 9.22
C SER A 40 21.15 -22.76 9.40
N ARG A 41 21.32 -21.67 10.18
CA ARG A 41 20.37 -20.56 10.24
C ARG A 41 20.59 -19.66 9.03
N SER A 42 20.22 -20.14 7.85
CA SER A 42 19.78 -19.19 6.82
C SER A 42 18.74 -18.30 7.50
N TRP A 43 19.10 -17.05 7.75
CA TRP A 43 18.23 -16.04 8.32
C TRP A 43 16.95 -16.15 7.50
N ASN A 44 15.87 -16.57 8.15
CA ASN A 44 14.62 -16.90 7.48
C ASN A 44 14.11 -15.59 6.90
N ARG A 45 14.56 -15.27 5.68
CA ARG A 45 14.22 -14.06 4.96
C ARG A 45 12.75 -14.22 4.65
N HIS A 46 11.91 -13.66 5.52
CA HIS A 46 10.52 -13.50 5.21
C HIS A 46 10.45 -12.63 3.96
N PRO A 47 9.72 -13.05 2.90
CA PRO A 47 9.53 -12.23 1.71
C PRO A 47 9.02 -10.81 2.06
N ILE A 48 8.31 -10.69 3.18
CA ILE A 48 7.87 -9.42 3.76
C ILE A 48 8.40 -9.35 5.19
N ASP A 49 9.34 -8.43 5.44
CA ASP A 49 9.82 -8.04 6.77
C ASP A 49 9.81 -6.51 6.86
N VAL A 50 8.74 -5.95 7.41
CA VAL A 50 8.55 -4.50 7.60
C VAL A 50 8.57 -4.20 9.09
N ARG A 51 9.45 -3.29 9.50
CA ARG A 51 9.60 -2.84 10.89
C ARG A 51 9.67 -1.33 10.90
N VAL A 52 8.72 -0.69 11.57
CA VAL A 52 8.59 0.77 11.59
C VAL A 52 8.51 1.24 13.03
N SER A 53 9.42 2.13 13.40
CA SER A 53 9.37 2.91 14.64
C SER A 53 8.97 4.34 14.28
N VAL A 54 7.81 4.81 14.74
CA VAL A 54 7.39 6.19 14.52
C VAL A 54 7.71 7.00 15.79
N PRO A 55 8.58 8.01 15.72
CA PRO A 55 8.89 8.86 16.87
C PRO A 55 7.76 9.87 17.08
N ILE A 56 6.63 9.42 17.62
CA ILE A 56 5.52 10.30 18.00
C ILE A 56 5.88 10.92 19.37
N PRO A 57 5.91 12.26 19.52
CA PRO A 57 6.20 12.89 20.81
C PRO A 57 5.28 12.36 21.91
N GLY A 58 5.86 11.75 22.94
CA GLY A 58 5.13 11.19 24.09
C GLY A 58 4.55 9.77 23.90
N ILE A 59 4.63 9.18 22.70
CA ILE A 59 4.10 7.83 22.43
C ILE A 59 5.11 7.03 21.60
N PRO A 60 5.90 6.12 22.19
CA PRO A 60 6.75 5.22 21.42
C PRO A 60 5.88 4.21 20.68
N PHE A 61 5.70 4.39 19.37
CA PHE A 61 4.94 3.48 18.52
C PHE A 61 5.87 2.63 17.65
N TYR A 62 5.71 1.31 17.73
CA TYR A 62 6.46 0.35 16.93
C TYR A 62 5.52 -0.66 16.29
N LEU A 63 5.70 -0.90 14.98
CA LEU A 63 4.91 -1.81 14.18
C LEU A 63 5.82 -2.80 13.45
N VAL A 64 5.47 -4.09 13.54
CA VAL A 64 6.15 -5.18 12.83
C VAL A 64 5.14 -5.94 11.98
N LEU A 65 5.44 -6.09 10.70
CA LEU A 65 4.71 -6.92 9.77
C LEU A 65 5.66 -7.94 9.14
N LEU A 66 5.45 -9.21 9.49
CA LEU A 66 6.16 -10.36 8.92
C LEU A 66 5.17 -11.22 8.14
N ALA A 67 5.49 -11.52 6.88
CA ALA A 67 4.71 -12.48 6.09
C ALA A 67 5.62 -13.34 5.19
N GLY A 68 5.23 -14.61 5.05
CA GLY A 68 5.99 -15.60 4.29
C GLY A 68 5.37 -16.99 4.37
N SER A 69 6.03 -17.97 3.75
CA SER A 69 5.58 -19.36 3.76
C SER A 69 5.58 -19.94 5.17
N GLU A 70 4.45 -20.52 5.58
CA GLU A 70 4.34 -21.23 6.85
C GLU A 70 5.03 -22.59 6.75
N ARG A 71 6.11 -22.79 7.52
CA ARG A 71 6.90 -24.03 7.55
C ARG A 71 6.80 -24.76 8.90
N ARG A 72 6.12 -24.18 9.89
CA ARG A 72 5.98 -24.77 11.23
C ARG A 72 5.03 -25.98 11.21
N SER A 73 5.27 -26.92 12.12
CA SER A 73 4.43 -28.12 12.26
C SER A 73 3.02 -27.78 12.74
N LYS A 74 2.03 -28.61 12.36
CA LYS A 74 0.63 -28.42 12.79
C LYS A 74 0.46 -28.43 14.31
N GLN A 75 1.26 -29.21 15.03
CA GLN A 75 1.23 -29.29 16.49
C GLN A 75 1.67 -27.95 17.11
N ARG A 76 2.76 -27.36 16.62
CA ARG A 76 3.24 -26.06 17.07
C ARG A 76 2.26 -24.93 16.75
N LEU A 77 1.62 -24.96 15.58
CA LEU A 77 0.60 -23.97 15.22
C LEU A 77 -0.63 -24.03 16.12
N ARG A 78 -1.03 -25.23 16.58
CA ARG A 78 -2.15 -25.38 17.52
C ARG A 78 -1.81 -24.81 18.90
N SER A 79 -0.59 -25.04 19.40
CA SER A 79 -0.17 -24.46 20.69
C SER A 79 -0.06 -22.93 20.62
N GLU A 80 0.48 -22.39 19.53
CA GLU A 80 0.64 -20.94 19.36
C GLU A 80 -0.70 -20.21 19.20
N LYS A 81 -1.71 -20.82 18.55
CA LYS A 81 -3.07 -20.23 18.47
C LYS A 81 -3.73 -20.00 19.84
N GLY A 82 -3.40 -20.82 20.83
CA GLY A 82 -3.88 -20.64 22.20
C GLY A 82 -3.19 -19.47 22.93
N LEU A 83 -1.93 -19.21 22.60
CA LEU A 83 -1.13 -18.14 23.21
C LEU A 83 -1.39 -16.77 22.57
N TYR A 84 -1.63 -16.74 21.26
CA TYR A 84 -1.84 -15.51 20.49
C TYR A 84 -3.18 -15.56 19.73
N PRO A 85 -4.32 -15.47 20.45
CA PRO A 85 -5.62 -15.47 19.81
C PRO A 85 -5.82 -14.19 18.99
N LEU A 86 -6.18 -14.34 17.72
CA LEU A 86 -6.52 -13.21 16.86
C LEU A 86 -7.86 -12.57 17.25
N TRP A 87 -8.76 -13.35 17.84
CA TRP A 87 -10.13 -12.96 18.22
C TRP A 87 -10.21 -12.40 19.64
N THR A 88 -9.33 -11.45 19.98
CA THR A 88 -9.50 -10.65 21.21
C THR A 88 -10.40 -9.44 20.92
N PRO A 89 -11.15 -8.93 21.91
CA PRO A 89 -11.98 -7.73 21.71
C PRO A 89 -11.18 -6.53 21.16
N SER A 90 -9.95 -6.34 21.64
CA SER A 90 -9.04 -5.29 21.17
C SER A 90 -8.70 -5.45 19.68
N ASN A 91 -8.30 -6.65 19.27
CA ASN A 91 -7.99 -6.93 17.86
C ASN A 91 -9.23 -6.76 16.97
N ILE A 92 -10.42 -7.15 17.45
CA ILE A 92 -11.67 -6.98 16.71
C ILE A 92 -11.97 -5.50 16.49
N ILE A 93 -11.89 -4.68 17.54
CA ILE A 93 -12.08 -3.22 17.44
C ILE A 93 -11.07 -2.61 16.48
N PHE A 94 -9.80 -3.01 16.57
CA PHE A 94 -8.74 -2.56 15.66
C PHE A 94 -9.06 -2.92 14.20
N MET A 95 -9.45 -4.17 13.93
CA MET A 95 -9.78 -4.64 12.58
C MET A 95 -11.00 -3.91 12.01
N ILE A 96 -12.04 -3.70 12.81
CA ILE A 96 -13.24 -2.95 12.41
C ILE A 96 -12.86 -1.50 12.08
N GLY A 97 -12.11 -0.83 12.96
CA GLY A 97 -11.64 0.54 12.72
C GLY A 97 -10.81 0.64 11.44
N PHE A 98 -9.90 -0.30 11.22
CA PHE A 98 -9.07 -0.36 10.02
C PHE A 98 -9.90 -0.52 8.74
N ILE A 99 -10.90 -1.42 8.74
CA ILE A 99 -11.81 -1.62 7.61
C ILE A 99 -12.63 -0.36 7.33
N ILE A 100 -13.17 0.29 8.37
CA ILE A 100 -13.95 1.53 8.22
C ILE A 100 -13.10 2.62 7.56
N VAL A 101 -11.87 2.83 8.02
CA VAL A 101 -10.97 3.84 7.44
C VAL A 101 -10.66 3.54 5.97
N LEU A 102 -10.39 2.27 5.63
CA LEU A 102 -10.17 1.87 4.24
C LEU A 102 -11.42 2.05 3.37
N SER A 103 -12.61 1.72 3.87
CA SER A 103 -13.85 1.92 3.14
C SER A 103 -14.16 3.39 2.90
N VAL A 104 -14.01 4.25 3.93
CA VAL A 104 -14.25 5.69 3.80
C VAL A 104 -13.25 6.34 2.84
N SER A 105 -11.96 6.00 2.94
CA SER A 105 -10.94 6.51 2.00
C SER A 105 -11.17 5.99 0.57
N GLY A 106 -11.57 4.74 0.40
CA GLY A 106 -11.94 4.19 -0.91
C GLY A 106 -13.16 4.87 -1.53
N LEU A 107 -14.22 5.11 -0.75
CA LEU A 107 -15.43 5.77 -1.25
C LEU A 107 -15.16 7.23 -1.62
N THR A 108 -14.43 7.97 -0.79
CA THR A 108 -14.11 9.39 -1.06
C THR A 108 -13.25 9.56 -2.30
N THR A 109 -12.23 8.71 -2.48
CA THR A 109 -11.39 8.72 -3.69
C THR A 109 -12.20 8.36 -4.94
N LEU A 110 -13.06 7.34 -4.86
CA LEU A 110 -13.93 6.95 -5.96
C LEU A 110 -14.91 8.07 -6.34
N SER A 111 -15.55 8.72 -5.36
CA SER A 111 -16.46 9.84 -5.60
C SER A 111 -15.76 11.02 -6.27
N PHE A 112 -14.52 11.32 -5.86
CA PHE A 112 -13.73 12.39 -6.49
C PHE A 112 -13.41 12.07 -7.95
N VAL A 113 -12.99 10.84 -8.24
CA VAL A 113 -12.75 10.38 -9.61
C VAL A 113 -14.03 10.44 -10.45
N PHE A 114 -15.15 9.94 -9.92
CA PHE A 114 -16.43 9.97 -10.62
C PHE A 114 -16.92 11.39 -10.91
N SER A 115 -16.75 12.32 -9.95
CA SER A 115 -17.07 13.74 -10.13
C SER A 115 -16.23 14.37 -11.24
N SER A 116 -14.92 14.08 -11.28
CA SER A 116 -14.03 14.58 -12.33
C SER A 116 -14.42 14.05 -13.73
N LEU A 117 -14.87 12.80 -13.82
CA LEU A 117 -15.34 12.19 -15.08
C LEU A 117 -16.71 12.72 -15.51
N SER A 118 -17.61 12.97 -14.56
CA SER A 118 -18.93 13.53 -14.88
C SER A 118 -18.83 14.97 -15.39
N TYR A 119 -17.85 15.74 -14.89
CA TYR A 119 -17.61 17.10 -15.34
C TYR A 119 -17.19 17.16 -16.83
N THR A 120 -16.41 16.20 -17.33
CA THR A 120 -15.98 16.18 -18.73
C THR A 120 -17.08 15.76 -19.70
N TYR A 121 -18.04 14.94 -19.26
CA TYR A 121 -19.16 14.49 -20.10
C TYR A 121 -20.30 15.53 -20.21
N ASN A 122 -20.42 16.45 -19.25
CA ASN A 122 -21.46 17.48 -19.27
C ASN A 122 -21.06 18.66 -20.16
N SER A 123 -20.90 18.40 -21.46
CA SER A 123 -20.76 19.46 -22.46
C SER A 123 -22.13 20.12 -22.63
N SER A 124 -22.32 21.28 -22.00
CA SER A 124 -23.47 22.13 -22.31
C SER A 124 -23.33 22.61 -23.77
N PRO A 125 -24.41 22.67 -24.58
CA PRO A 125 -24.35 23.27 -25.90
C PRO A 125 -23.89 24.73 -25.79
N HIS A 126 -22.92 25.15 -26.60
CA HIS A 126 -22.49 26.54 -26.67
C HIS A 126 -23.10 27.19 -27.92
N PRO A 127 -24.26 27.85 -27.79
CA PRO A 127 -24.93 28.41 -28.96
C PRO A 127 -24.13 29.57 -29.56
N ALA A 128 -24.02 29.59 -30.88
CA ALA A 128 -23.39 30.66 -31.64
C ALA A 128 -24.38 31.27 -32.64
N SER A 129 -24.38 32.61 -32.75
CA SER A 129 -25.21 33.31 -33.74
C SER A 129 -24.49 33.40 -35.08
N ILE A 130 -25.16 33.07 -36.17
CA ILE A 130 -24.60 33.10 -37.53
C ILE A 130 -24.75 34.50 -38.14
N PRO A 131 -23.65 35.24 -38.40
CA PRO A 131 -23.75 36.64 -38.82
C PRO A 131 -24.31 36.83 -40.24
N TRP A 132 -24.11 35.88 -41.15
CA TRP A 132 -24.49 36.02 -42.56
C TRP A 132 -25.91 35.55 -42.89
N LEU A 133 -26.63 34.97 -41.92
CA LEU A 133 -28.04 34.57 -42.07
C LEU A 133 -28.92 35.59 -41.33
N GLU A 134 -29.27 36.65 -42.04
CA GLU A 134 -30.04 37.78 -41.49
C GLU A 134 -31.56 37.62 -41.66
N ASN A 135 -32.02 36.59 -42.40
CA ASN A 135 -33.43 36.34 -42.65
C ASN A 135 -33.91 35.06 -41.96
N LYS A 136 -35.12 35.11 -41.41
CA LYS A 136 -35.78 33.96 -40.76
C LYS A 136 -35.96 32.78 -41.72
N SER A 137 -36.37 33.02 -42.97
CA SER A 137 -36.57 31.97 -43.98
C SER A 137 -35.28 31.19 -44.24
N ASP A 138 -34.17 31.91 -44.41
CA ASP A 138 -32.88 31.35 -44.79
C ASP A 138 -32.30 30.55 -43.62
N CYS A 139 -32.45 31.06 -42.39
CA CYS A 139 -32.08 30.33 -41.17
C CYS A 139 -32.86 29.01 -41.03
N GLN A 140 -34.19 29.06 -41.16
CA GLN A 140 -35.06 27.88 -40.98
C GLN A 140 -34.86 26.85 -42.09
N HIS A 141 -34.54 27.27 -43.32
CA HIS A 141 -34.21 26.36 -44.42
C HIS A 141 -32.93 25.55 -44.14
N THR A 142 -32.04 26.02 -43.27
CA THR A 142 -30.86 25.27 -42.82
C THR A 142 -31.12 24.36 -41.62
N GLY A 143 -32.37 24.26 -41.13
CA GLY A 143 -32.73 23.46 -39.95
C GLY A 143 -32.37 24.12 -38.61
N ARG A 144 -31.98 25.40 -38.61
CA ARG A 144 -31.56 26.15 -37.42
C ARG A 144 -32.68 26.95 -36.78
N ILE A 145 -32.46 27.38 -35.53
CA ILE A 145 -33.46 28.09 -34.73
C ILE A 145 -33.28 29.61 -34.91
N TRP A 146 -34.37 30.29 -35.26
CA TRP A 146 -34.41 31.76 -35.32
C TRP A 146 -34.96 32.32 -34.01
N GLU A 147 -34.15 33.08 -33.28
CA GLU A 147 -34.52 33.62 -31.97
C GLU A 147 -33.88 35.00 -31.75
N HIS A 148 -34.61 35.94 -31.13
CA HIS A 148 -34.13 37.30 -30.85
C HIS A 148 -33.58 38.07 -32.06
N GLY A 149 -34.12 37.80 -33.27
CA GLY A 149 -33.68 38.47 -34.50
C GLY A 149 -32.33 37.97 -35.03
N LYS A 150 -31.84 36.80 -34.58
CA LYS A 150 -30.62 36.16 -35.05
C LYS A 150 -30.85 34.67 -35.31
N CYS A 151 -30.03 34.10 -36.20
CA CYS A 151 -30.00 32.66 -36.42
C CYS A 151 -29.01 32.00 -35.45
N TRP A 152 -29.46 30.99 -34.69
CA TRP A 152 -28.66 30.29 -33.67
C TRP A 152 -28.32 28.86 -34.08
N ASP A 153 -27.06 28.48 -33.85
CA ASP A 153 -26.55 27.13 -34.01
C ASP A 153 -26.14 26.55 -32.64
N TYR A 154 -26.66 25.37 -32.29
CA TYR A 154 -26.46 24.71 -30.99
C TYR A 154 -25.58 23.45 -31.09
N GLU A 155 -25.02 23.15 -32.27
CA GLU A 155 -24.27 21.90 -32.50
C GLU A 155 -22.79 21.98 -32.06
N HIS A 156 -22.33 23.12 -31.55
CA HIS A 156 -20.93 23.30 -31.18
C HIS A 156 -20.58 22.68 -29.82
N ASN A 157 -19.66 21.71 -29.86
CA ASN A 157 -18.97 21.18 -28.70
C ASN A 157 -17.72 22.06 -28.43
N PRO A 158 -17.50 22.59 -27.22
CA PRO A 158 -16.35 23.45 -26.93
C PRO A 158 -15.01 22.72 -27.04
N MET A 159 -15.02 21.39 -27.20
CA MET A 159 -13.85 20.55 -27.37
C MET A 159 -13.47 20.26 -28.84
N PHE A 160 -14.30 20.63 -29.84
CA PHE A 160 -14.02 20.49 -31.28
C PHE A 160 -14.71 21.54 -32.15
#